data_AF-E0UDT2-F1
#
_entry.id   AF-E0UDT2-F1
#
_cell.length_a   1.000
_cell.length_b   1.000
_cell.length_c   1.000
_cell.angle_alpha   90.00
_cell.angle_beta   90.00
_cell.angle_gamma   90.00
#
_symmetry.space_group_name_H-M   'P 1'
#
loop_
_entity.id
_entity.type
_entity.pdbx_description
1 polymer ?
#
loop_
_entity_poly.entity_id
_entity_poly.type
_entity_poly.pdbx_seq_one_letter_code
_entity_poly.pdbx_strand_id
1 'polypeptide(L)'
;MVFNKIKQKLLTDVLPSLITSLGIVLVILTPKPALSAERLYLIYGPFKFSLSVESLEIYAKEGKITKEFAFYASHMDKASLLNLRQTLQQTHKIDGVQFSRLLRTPIMEDMLKSMGDIFSTHYGYNGFYAIRSALILAAFNQTQDGWTAIDIMRYFPTDAVWIDLKSMAKLMKNGGLSSPN
;
A
#
# COMPACT_ATOMS: atom_id res chain seq x y z
N MET A 1 0.93 -49.14 -51.78
CA MET A 1 -0.14 -48.17 -51.44
C MET A 1 -0.34 -47.93 -49.93
N VAL A 2 0.27 -48.73 -49.03
CA VAL A 2 0.05 -48.66 -47.57
C VAL A 2 0.94 -47.62 -46.86
N PHE A 3 2.16 -47.37 -47.33
CA PHE A 3 3.11 -46.45 -46.69
C PHE A 3 2.68 -44.96 -46.72
N ASN A 4 1.93 -44.53 -47.75
CA ASN A 4 1.53 -43.13 -47.87
C ASN A 4 0.38 -42.76 -46.92
N LYS A 5 -0.49 -43.74 -46.59
CA LYS A 5 -1.58 -43.54 -45.60
C LYS A 5 -1.06 -43.39 -44.17
N ILE A 6 0.07 -44.03 -43.83
CA ILE A 6 0.67 -43.98 -42.49
C ILE A 6 1.33 -42.62 -42.24
N LYS A 7 2.09 -42.09 -43.22
CA LYS A 7 2.67 -40.73 -43.13
C LYS A 7 1.59 -39.65 -43.03
N GLN A 8 0.49 -39.80 -43.77
CA GLN A 8 -0.60 -38.82 -43.78
C GLN A 8 -1.39 -38.82 -42.46
N LYS A 9 -1.59 -39.99 -41.83
CA LYS A 9 -2.22 -40.10 -40.50
C LYS A 9 -1.35 -39.55 -39.37
N LEU A 10 -0.03 -39.78 -39.43
CA LEU A 10 0.94 -39.19 -38.51
C LEU A 10 1.04 -37.66 -38.64
N LEU A 11 0.80 -37.09 -39.82
CA LEU A 11 0.79 -35.64 -40.03
C LEU A 11 -0.51 -34.97 -39.55
N THR A 12 -1.65 -35.66 -39.60
CA THR A 12 -2.96 -35.10 -39.18
C THR A 12 -3.21 -35.20 -37.67
N ASP A 13 -2.60 -36.15 -36.97
CA ASP A 13 -2.83 -36.36 -35.52
C ASP A 13 -1.84 -35.56 -34.63
N VAL A 14 -0.70 -35.15 -35.17
CA VAL A 14 0.37 -34.44 -34.43
C VAL A 14 0.24 -32.91 -34.57
N LEU A 15 -0.45 -32.43 -35.61
CA LEU A 15 -0.65 -31.00 -35.86
C LEU A 15 -1.67 -30.32 -34.90
N PRO A 16 -2.78 -30.96 -34.47
CA PRO A 16 -3.72 -30.36 -33.52
C PRO A 16 -3.21 -30.41 -32.07
N SER A 17 -2.37 -31.40 -31.74
CA SER A 17 -1.87 -31.66 -30.38
C SER A 17 -0.73 -30.73 -29.98
N LEU A 18 0.05 -30.20 -30.94
CA LEU A 18 1.06 -29.18 -30.67
C LEU A 18 0.44 -27.78 -30.43
N ILE A 19 -0.73 -27.50 -31.03
CA ILE A 19 -1.44 -26.23 -30.85
C ILE A 19 -2.15 -26.20 -29.49
N THR A 20 -2.63 -27.35 -28.99
CA THR A 20 -3.27 -27.43 -27.66
C THR A 20 -2.28 -27.38 -26.50
N SER A 21 -1.01 -27.80 -26.67
CA SER A 21 -0.02 -27.72 -25.60
C SER A 21 0.64 -26.33 -25.45
N LEU A 22 0.58 -25.48 -26.48
CA LEU A 22 1.16 -24.12 -26.44
C LEU A 22 0.15 -23.04 -26.01
N GLY A 23 -1.15 -23.32 -26.06
CA GLY A 23 -2.21 -22.36 -25.72
C GLY A 23 -2.53 -22.21 -24.23
N ILE A 24 -2.08 -23.14 -23.37
CA ILE A 24 -2.52 -23.19 -21.96
C ILE A 24 -1.56 -22.46 -21.00
N VAL A 25 -0.38 -22.02 -21.45
CA VAL A 25 0.58 -21.25 -20.61
C VAL A 25 0.39 -19.73 -20.77
N LEU A 26 -0.84 -19.28 -21.02
CA LEU A 26 -1.26 -17.89 -20.82
C LEU A 26 -2.07 -17.78 -19.52
N VAL A 27 -1.61 -18.48 -18.48
CA VAL A 27 -2.12 -18.32 -17.12
C VAL A 27 -1.72 -16.93 -16.62
N ILE A 28 -2.60 -15.95 -16.88
CA ILE A 28 -2.99 -14.88 -15.96
C ILE A 28 -1.80 -14.12 -15.35
N LEU A 29 -0.99 -13.47 -16.19
CA LEU A 29 -0.33 -12.23 -15.76
C LEU A 29 -1.37 -11.10 -15.82
N THR A 30 -2.37 -11.13 -14.93
CA THR A 30 -3.13 -9.91 -14.67
C THR A 30 -2.14 -8.94 -14.03
N PRO A 31 -1.79 -7.82 -14.66
CA PRO A 31 -1.02 -6.80 -13.98
C PRO A 31 -1.81 -6.43 -12.72
N LYS A 32 -1.23 -6.70 -11.54
CA LYS A 32 -1.78 -6.14 -10.31
C LYS A 32 -1.88 -4.64 -10.54
N PRO A 33 -3.02 -3.99 -10.22
CA PRO A 33 -3.11 -2.54 -10.32
C PRO A 33 -1.92 -1.96 -9.56
N ALA A 34 -1.14 -1.09 -10.22
CA ALA A 34 0.14 -0.57 -9.75
C ALA A 34 0.03 0.40 -8.55
N LEU A 35 -1.10 0.37 -7.84
CA LEU A 35 -1.48 1.31 -6.79
C LEU A 35 -1.79 0.51 -5.52
N SER A 36 -0.75 -0.03 -4.88
CA SER A 36 -0.87 -0.54 -3.52
C SER A 36 0.46 -0.68 -2.83
N ALA A 37 0.65 -0.02 -1.69
CA ALA A 37 1.80 -0.32 -0.87
C ALA A 37 1.63 -1.70 -0.23
N GLU A 38 2.58 -2.57 -0.51
CA GLU A 38 2.73 -3.85 0.17
C GLU A 38 3.68 -3.72 1.37
N ARG A 39 4.56 -2.70 1.36
CA ARG A 39 5.59 -2.49 2.38
C ARG A 39 5.64 -1.06 2.89
N LEU A 40 6.11 -0.92 4.12
CA LEU A 40 6.56 0.33 4.73
C LEU A 40 8.07 0.25 4.89
N TYR A 41 8.78 1.29 4.45
CA TYR A 41 10.21 1.47 4.70
C TYR A 41 10.40 2.58 5.73
N LEU A 42 10.75 2.18 6.95
CA LEU A 42 11.02 3.09 8.07
C LEU A 42 12.50 3.47 8.02
N ILE A 43 12.78 4.75 7.80
CA ILE A 43 14.13 5.28 7.63
C ILE A 43 14.54 6.06 8.89
N TYR A 44 15.68 5.69 9.46
CA TYR A 44 16.28 6.41 10.59
C TYR A 44 17.80 6.54 10.39
N GLY A 45 18.23 7.70 9.89
CA GLY A 45 19.62 7.92 9.50
C GLY A 45 20.05 6.92 8.42
N PRO A 46 21.14 6.14 8.61
CA PRO A 46 21.59 5.14 7.65
C PRO A 46 20.77 3.84 7.69
N PHE A 47 19.90 3.66 8.69
CA PHE A 47 19.14 2.42 8.87
C PHE A 47 17.82 2.46 8.09
N LYS A 48 17.53 1.35 7.40
CA LYS A 48 16.26 1.09 6.71
C LYS A 48 15.64 -0.17 7.28
N PHE A 49 14.49 -0.03 7.90
CA PHE A 49 13.68 -1.14 8.38
C PHE A 49 12.47 -1.33 7.46
N SER A 50 11.98 -2.55 7.37
CA SER A 50 10.83 -2.86 6.52
C SER A 50 9.77 -3.66 7.24
N LEU A 51 8.51 -3.25 7.05
CA LEU A 51 7.34 -3.86 7.64
C LEU A 51 6.25 -3.98 6.57
N SER A 52 5.68 -5.17 6.38
CA SER A 52 4.55 -5.34 5.46
C SER A 52 3.29 -4.63 5.98
N VAL A 53 2.53 -4.06 5.05
CA VAL A 53 1.18 -3.52 5.35
C VAL A 53 0.26 -4.65 5.82
N GLU A 54 0.45 -5.86 5.29
CA GLU A 54 -0.27 -7.06 5.72
C GLU A 54 -0.04 -7.39 7.21
N SER A 55 1.19 -7.27 7.71
CA SER A 55 1.45 -7.49 9.14
C SER A 55 0.69 -6.50 10.04
N LEU A 56 0.57 -5.24 9.62
CA LEU A 56 -0.24 -4.25 10.32
C LEU A 56 -1.74 -4.55 10.21
N GLU A 57 -2.18 -5.06 9.07
CA GLU A 57 -3.57 -5.46 8.84
C GLU A 57 -3.99 -6.66 9.69
N ILE A 58 -3.12 -7.68 9.79
CA ILE A 58 -3.29 -8.81 10.72
C ILE A 58 -3.35 -8.31 12.16
N TYR A 59 -2.46 -7.39 12.54
CA TYR A 59 -2.48 -6.82 13.88
C TYR A 59 -3.77 -6.03 14.15
N ALA A 60 -4.23 -5.21 13.21
CA ALA A 60 -5.47 -4.47 13.33
C ALA A 60 -6.67 -5.42 13.50
N LYS A 61 -6.84 -6.38 12.59
CA LYS A 61 -7.99 -7.29 12.58
C LYS A 61 -7.97 -8.28 13.75
N GLU A 62 -6.87 -9.00 13.90
CA GLU A 62 -6.78 -10.15 14.81
C GLU A 62 -6.13 -9.79 16.16
N GLY A 63 -5.37 -8.69 16.24
CA GLY A 63 -4.54 -8.38 17.41
C GLY A 63 -3.26 -9.21 17.48
N LYS A 64 -2.99 -10.01 16.44
CA LYS A 64 -1.85 -10.91 16.38
C LYS A 64 -0.58 -10.16 15.95
N ILE A 65 0.48 -10.30 16.74
CA ILE A 65 1.81 -9.80 16.38
C ILE A 65 2.49 -10.85 15.49
N THR A 66 2.71 -10.53 14.21
CA THR A 66 3.43 -11.40 13.27
C THR A 66 4.91 -11.46 13.62
N LYS A 67 5.64 -12.44 13.07
CA LYS A 67 7.10 -12.52 13.25
C LYS A 67 7.83 -11.26 12.75
N GLU A 68 7.38 -10.70 11.63
CA GLU A 68 7.93 -9.45 11.09
C GLU A 68 7.60 -8.26 12.01
N PHE A 69 6.36 -8.19 12.52
CA PHE A 69 5.96 -7.08 13.39
C PHE A 69 6.54 -7.18 14.81
N ALA A 70 6.92 -8.37 15.27
CA ALA A 70 7.43 -8.63 16.63
C ALA A 70 8.62 -7.75 17.00
N PHE A 71 9.57 -7.54 16.07
CA PHE A 71 10.71 -6.66 16.30
C PHE A 71 10.27 -5.22 16.58
N TYR A 72 9.30 -4.68 15.86
CA TYR A 72 8.83 -3.31 16.10
C TYR A 72 7.98 -3.22 17.36
N ALA A 73 7.09 -4.18 17.56
CA ALA A 73 6.21 -4.23 18.72
C ALA A 73 6.96 -4.34 20.04
N SER A 74 8.13 -5.00 20.08
CA SER A 74 8.94 -5.12 21.29
C SER A 74 9.54 -3.78 21.76
N HIS A 75 9.58 -2.77 20.90
CA HIS A 75 10.06 -1.42 21.23
C HIS A 75 8.93 -0.47 21.67
N MET A 76 7.68 -0.95 21.70
CA MET A 76 6.51 -0.17 22.09
C MET A 76 5.97 -0.69 23.42
N ASP A 77 5.49 0.21 24.28
CA ASP A 77 4.74 -0.20 25.45
C ASP A 77 3.33 -0.69 25.07
N LYS A 78 2.65 -1.34 26.02
CA LYS A 78 1.31 -1.90 25.79
C LYS A 78 0.29 -0.84 25.37
N ALA A 79 0.39 0.37 25.94
CA ALA A 79 -0.52 1.46 25.63
C ALA A 79 -0.34 1.95 24.19
N SER A 80 0.90 2.11 23.74
CA SER A 80 1.26 2.51 22.38
C SER A 80 0.82 1.47 21.36
N LEU A 81 0.97 0.18 21.66
CA LEU A 81 0.47 -0.90 20.81
C LEU A 81 -1.06 -0.87 20.68
N LEU A 82 -1.77 -0.69 21.79
CA LEU A 82 -3.23 -0.57 21.76
C LEU A 82 -3.68 0.67 20.98
N ASN A 83 -3.04 1.82 21.19
CA ASN A 83 -3.31 3.04 20.43
C ASN A 83 -3.07 2.83 18.93
N LEU A 84 -1.95 2.20 18.55
CA LEU A 84 -1.67 1.86 17.16
C LEU A 84 -2.78 0.98 16.57
N ARG A 85 -3.21 -0.06 17.29
CA ARG A 85 -4.29 -0.93 16.83
C ARG A 85 -5.58 -0.14 16.63
N GLN A 86 -5.95 0.70 17.59
CA GLN A 86 -7.14 1.54 17.52
C GLN A 86 -7.07 2.50 16.32
N THR A 87 -5.93 3.15 16.10
CA THR A 87 -5.72 4.02 14.93
C THR A 87 -5.84 3.26 13.62
N LEU A 88 -5.29 2.04 13.53
CA LEU A 88 -5.40 1.21 12.31
C LEU A 88 -6.83 0.73 12.05
N GLN A 89 -7.64 0.56 13.10
CA GLN A 89 -9.05 0.16 13.02
C GLN A 89 -10.01 1.35 12.86
N GLN A 90 -9.54 2.58 13.10
CA GLN A 90 -10.38 3.76 13.04
C GLN A 90 -10.88 3.97 11.62
N THR A 91 -12.21 4.00 11.47
CA THR A 91 -12.87 4.25 10.20
C THR A 91 -13.29 5.71 10.05
N HIS A 92 -13.21 6.19 8.83
CA HIS A 92 -13.63 7.53 8.43
C HIS A 92 -14.61 7.42 7.26
N LYS A 93 -15.68 8.21 7.32
CA LYS A 93 -16.67 8.31 6.24
C LYS A 93 -16.71 9.76 5.77
N ILE A 94 -16.49 9.96 4.49
CA ILE A 94 -16.60 11.28 3.87
C ILE A 94 -16.94 11.13 2.39
N ASP A 95 -17.71 12.06 1.84
CA ASP A 95 -17.94 12.08 0.40
C ASP A 95 -16.62 12.35 -0.35
N GLY A 96 -16.30 11.53 -1.35
CA GLY A 96 -15.03 11.62 -2.08
C GLY A 96 -14.84 12.96 -2.79
N VAL A 97 -15.90 13.54 -3.34
CA VAL A 97 -15.83 14.85 -4.01
C VAL A 97 -15.59 15.95 -2.98
N GLN A 98 -16.34 15.98 -1.88
CA GLN A 98 -16.13 16.94 -0.80
C GLN A 98 -14.72 16.83 -0.20
N PHE A 99 -14.24 15.61 0.03
CA PHE A 99 -12.91 15.39 0.57
C PHE A 99 -11.82 15.86 -0.39
N SER A 100 -11.96 15.58 -1.69
CA SER A 100 -11.02 16.06 -2.70
C SER A 100 -10.91 17.58 -2.72
N ARG A 101 -12.03 18.29 -2.53
CA ARG A 101 -12.07 19.76 -2.41
C ARG A 101 -11.44 20.23 -1.11
N LEU A 102 -11.75 19.59 0.01
CA LEU A 102 -11.15 19.90 1.31
C LEU A 102 -9.62 19.81 1.25
N LEU A 103 -9.07 18.75 0.67
CA LEU A 103 -7.63 18.57 0.51
C LEU A 103 -6.98 19.61 -0.41
N ARG A 104 -7.75 20.36 -1.23
CA ARG A 104 -7.27 21.47 -2.09
C ARG A 104 -7.24 22.82 -1.38
N THR A 105 -7.77 22.91 -0.16
CA THR A 105 -7.70 24.16 0.60
C THR A 105 -6.25 24.44 1.03
N PRO A 106 -5.83 25.72 1.16
CA PRO A 106 -4.46 26.05 1.54
C PRO A 106 -4.02 25.39 2.85
N ILE A 107 -4.89 25.38 3.86
CA ILE A 107 -4.62 24.76 5.17
C ILE A 107 -4.32 23.26 5.05
N MET A 108 -5.11 22.53 4.26
CA MET A 108 -4.89 21.10 4.05
C MET A 108 -3.70 20.85 3.14
N GLU A 109 -3.44 21.73 2.18
CA GLU A 109 -2.27 21.62 1.31
C GLU A 109 -0.97 21.74 2.12
N ASP A 110 -0.89 22.71 3.02
CA ASP A 110 0.28 22.89 3.90
C ASP A 110 0.44 21.72 4.89
N MET A 111 -0.68 21.21 5.41
CA MET A 111 -0.69 20.00 6.23
C MET A 111 -0.14 18.79 5.45
N LEU A 112 -0.61 18.57 4.21
CA LEU A 112 -0.16 17.46 3.36
C LEU A 112 1.30 17.61 2.93
N LYS A 113 1.79 18.84 2.70
CA LYS A 113 3.21 19.10 2.43
C LYS A 113 4.05 18.72 3.64
N SER A 114 3.62 19.11 4.84
CA SER A 114 4.30 18.75 6.09
C SER A 114 4.31 17.24 6.33
N MET A 115 3.19 16.56 6.02
CA MET A 115 3.14 15.10 6.05
C MET A 115 4.02 14.47 4.95
N GLY A 116 4.17 15.14 3.81
CA GLY A 116 5.02 14.71 2.70
C GLY A 116 6.50 14.65 3.05
N ASP A 117 6.97 15.42 4.04
CA ASP A 117 8.34 15.31 4.57
C ASP A 117 8.54 14.04 5.42
N ILE A 118 7.46 13.38 5.82
CA ILE A 118 7.45 12.14 6.59
C ILE A 118 7.16 10.96 5.67
N PHE A 119 6.05 11.00 4.93
CA PHE A 119 5.59 9.91 4.06
C PHE A 119 5.86 10.24 2.61
N SER A 120 6.54 9.36 1.89
CA SER A 120 6.97 9.59 0.51
C SER A 120 6.99 8.32 -0.34
N THR A 121 7.12 8.49 -1.65
CA THR A 121 7.26 7.40 -2.64
C THR A 121 8.67 6.83 -2.69
N HIS A 122 9.66 7.61 -2.27
CA HIS A 122 11.06 7.22 -2.17
C HIS A 122 11.83 8.21 -1.30
N TYR A 123 12.96 7.76 -0.77
CA TYR A 123 13.79 8.54 0.13
C TYR A 123 14.21 9.90 -0.44
N GLY A 124 14.11 10.95 0.37
CA GLY A 124 14.56 12.30 0.04
C GLY A 124 13.58 13.14 -0.78
N TYR A 125 12.36 12.65 -1.02
CA TYR A 125 11.32 13.37 -1.75
C TYR A 125 10.12 13.66 -0.85
N ASN A 126 9.42 14.76 -1.15
CA ASN A 126 8.20 15.10 -0.45
C ASN A 126 7.00 14.34 -1.07
N GLY A 127 6.30 13.55 -0.27
CA GLY A 127 5.18 12.72 -0.73
C GLY A 127 3.82 13.41 -0.80
N PHE A 128 3.75 14.75 -0.78
CA PHE A 128 2.51 15.52 -0.83
C PHE A 128 1.47 14.96 -1.82
N TYR A 129 1.85 14.77 -3.09
CA TYR A 129 0.94 14.26 -4.11
C TYR A 129 0.52 12.81 -3.88
N ALA A 130 1.42 11.98 -3.35
CA ALA A 130 1.16 10.57 -3.08
C ALA A 130 0.19 10.37 -1.92
N ILE A 131 0.38 11.13 -0.83
CA ILE A 131 -0.55 11.13 0.30
C ILE A 131 -1.92 11.62 -0.16
N ARG A 132 -1.95 12.73 -0.91
CA ARG A 132 -3.18 13.32 -1.44
C ARG A 132 -3.94 12.33 -2.31
N SER A 133 -3.26 11.66 -3.26
CA SER A 133 -3.91 10.68 -4.12
C SER A 133 -4.44 9.50 -3.32
N ALA A 134 -3.66 8.98 -2.38
CA ALA A 134 -4.05 7.85 -1.54
C ALA A 134 -5.31 8.16 -0.71
N LEU A 135 -5.36 9.36 -0.11
CA LEU A 135 -6.52 9.83 0.65
C LEU A 135 -7.77 9.97 -0.22
N ILE A 136 -7.64 10.56 -1.41
CA ILE A 136 -8.76 10.70 -2.36
C ILE A 136 -9.26 9.30 -2.75
N LEU A 137 -8.36 8.40 -3.14
CA LEU A 137 -8.72 7.04 -3.56
C LEU A 137 -9.37 6.25 -2.41
N ALA A 138 -8.87 6.38 -1.18
CA ALA A 138 -9.48 5.75 -0.01
C ALA A 138 -10.92 6.23 0.20
N ALA A 139 -11.19 7.54 0.06
CA ALA A 139 -12.54 8.08 0.19
C ALA A 139 -13.48 7.69 -0.97
N PHE A 140 -12.99 7.68 -2.22
CA PHE A 140 -13.79 7.28 -3.38
C PHE A 140 -14.11 5.78 -3.42
N ASN A 141 -13.23 4.95 -2.86
CA ASN A 141 -13.40 3.49 -2.81
C ASN A 141 -13.78 2.99 -1.40
N GLN A 142 -14.26 3.89 -0.53
CA GLN A 142 -14.63 3.52 0.83
C GLN A 142 -15.78 2.51 0.84
N THR A 143 -15.77 1.61 1.81
CA THR A 143 -16.88 0.67 2.02
C THR A 143 -18.04 1.35 2.75
N GLN A 144 -19.13 0.62 3.01
CA GLN A 144 -20.20 1.12 3.88
C GLN A 144 -19.69 1.50 5.27
N ASP A 145 -18.62 0.87 5.77
CA ASP A 145 -18.02 1.14 7.07
C ASP A 145 -17.02 2.30 7.05
N GLY A 146 -16.68 2.80 5.86
CA GLY A 146 -15.71 3.87 5.63
C GLY A 146 -14.36 3.33 5.15
N TRP A 147 -13.33 4.15 5.32
CA TRP A 147 -11.93 3.82 5.04
C TRP A 147 -11.05 4.02 6.29
N THR A 148 -9.89 3.37 6.31
CA THR A 148 -8.94 3.32 7.42
C THR A 148 -7.55 3.80 7.00
N ALA A 149 -6.64 3.93 7.97
CA ALA A 149 -5.22 4.14 7.66
C ALA A 149 -4.62 3.01 6.81
N ILE A 150 -5.13 1.78 6.94
CA ILE A 150 -4.71 0.65 6.11
C ILE A 150 -5.10 0.88 4.65
N ASP A 151 -6.30 1.38 4.40
CA ASP A 151 -6.75 1.70 3.04
C ASP A 151 -5.88 2.79 2.40
N ILE A 152 -5.47 3.81 3.16
CA ILE A 152 -4.52 4.82 2.65
C ILE A 152 -3.21 4.15 2.22
N MET A 153 -2.64 3.25 3.04
CA MET A 153 -1.43 2.52 2.67
C MET A 153 -1.67 1.68 1.39
N ARG A 154 -2.82 1.01 1.30
CA ARG A 154 -3.21 0.20 0.15
C ARG A 154 -3.53 1.01 -1.11
N TYR A 155 -3.82 2.30 -1.02
CA TYR A 155 -4.01 3.18 -2.17
C TYR A 155 -2.83 4.10 -2.45
N PHE A 156 -1.72 3.93 -1.73
CA PHE A 156 -0.49 4.67 -1.98
C PHE A 156 0.03 4.35 -3.39
N PRO A 157 0.49 5.35 -4.17
CA PRO A 157 0.75 5.18 -5.61
C PRO A 157 2.07 4.46 -5.94
N THR A 158 2.62 3.73 -4.98
CA THR A 158 3.85 2.95 -5.10
C THR A 158 3.74 1.65 -4.31
N ASP A 159 4.60 0.69 -4.61
CA ASP A 159 4.71 -0.61 -3.94
C ASP A 159 5.13 -0.50 -2.46
N ALA A 160 5.73 0.63 -2.07
CA ALA A 160 6.06 0.92 -0.69
C ALA A 160 5.83 2.38 -0.30
N VAL A 161 5.53 2.61 0.99
CA VAL A 161 5.56 3.94 1.62
C VAL A 161 6.90 4.10 2.33
N TRP A 162 7.62 5.19 2.03
CA TRP A 162 8.84 5.54 2.73
C TRP A 162 8.51 6.52 3.86
N ILE A 163 8.96 6.20 5.07
CA ILE A 163 8.62 6.91 6.30
C ILE A 163 9.91 7.43 6.94
N ASP A 164 10.12 8.74 6.93
CA ASP A 164 11.24 9.38 7.63
C ASP A 164 10.91 9.57 9.12
N LEU A 165 11.53 8.74 9.96
CA LEU A 165 11.30 8.75 11.40
C LEU A 165 11.92 9.96 12.09
N LYS A 166 12.95 10.59 11.49
CA LYS A 166 13.55 11.81 12.02
C LYS A 166 12.63 13.00 11.78
N SER A 167 12.05 13.12 10.59
CA SER A 167 11.02 14.12 10.28
C SER A 167 9.79 13.94 11.16
N MET A 168 9.33 12.70 11.34
CA MET A 168 8.21 12.38 12.25
C MET A 168 8.50 12.85 13.68
N ALA A 169 9.67 12.51 14.23
CA ALA A 169 10.06 12.91 15.58
C ALA A 169 10.18 14.43 15.74
N LYS A 170 10.69 15.13 14.72
CA LYS A 170 10.77 16.59 14.70
C LYS A 170 9.37 17.23 14.74
N LEU A 171 8.43 16.71 13.96
CA LEU A 171 7.05 17.19 13.94
C LEU A 171 6.36 17.01 15.30
N MET A 172 6.52 15.83 15.92
CA MET A 172 5.95 15.56 17.24
C MET A 172 6.51 16.49 18.34
N LYS A 173 7.81 16.82 18.27
CA LYS A 173 8.46 17.72 19.23
C LYS A 173 8.00 19.18 19.11
N ASN A 174 7.57 19.60 17.92
CA ASN A 174 7.25 20.99 17.61
C ASN A 174 5.75 21.34 17.79
N GLY A 175 4.95 20.49 18.44
CA GLY A 175 3.54 20.76 18.72
C GLY A 175 2.53 20.11 17.76
N GLY A 176 2.96 19.19 16.89
CA GLY A 176 2.07 18.52 15.94
C GLY A 176 1.72 19.40 14.73
N LEU A 177 0.71 19.00 13.94
CA LEU A 177 0.26 19.67 12.69
C LEU A 177 -0.38 21.06 12.91
N SER A 178 -0.04 21.74 14.00
CA SER A 178 -0.61 23.03 14.41
C SER A 178 0.47 23.94 14.99
N SER A 179 1.04 24.82 14.16
CA SER A 179 0.91 26.28 14.33
C SER A 179 1.71 27.00 13.23
N PRO A 180 1.08 27.73 12.30
CA PRO A 180 1.74 28.90 11.74
C PRO A 180 1.89 29.93 12.86
N ASN A 181 3.09 30.51 12.99
CA ASN A 181 3.25 31.79 13.67
C ASN A 181 2.60 32.90 12.84
#